data_AF-A0A9Q7THI6-F1
#
_entry.id   AF-A0A9Q7THI6-F1
#
_cell.length_a   1.000
_cell.length_b   1.000
_cell.length_c   1.000
_cell.angle_alpha   90.00
_cell.angle_beta   90.00
_cell.angle_gamma   90.00
#
_symmetry.space_group_name_H-M   'P 1'
#
loop_
_entity.id
_entity.type
_entity.pdbx_description
1 polymer ?
#
loop_
_entity_poly.entity_id
_entity_poly.type
_entity_poly.pdbx_seq_one_letter_code
_entity_poly.pdbx_strand_id
1 'polypeptide(L)'
;MRSFSLFLVLCIWVIGVIAAGDEASSSAAPAGRNLDFFTLKIARRPEIDPFLKKFKHLQEKDSQFQFPHIRRATSSTWTSTELSNNLKQNPNDRRFLFLGKEPGIPEMYLAVPVHSKAINGEIFWSLIHAHNHQPNTLVHHGYISTTGGDLIISKLKGAKYPETRAIESGDVFTIEELFDELRMMEAGLWHP
;
A
#
# COMPACT_ATOMS: atom_id res chain seq x y z
N MET A 1 20.45 -65.99 -28.97
CA MET A 1 21.14 -64.95 -29.77
C MET A 1 20.23 -63.74 -29.88
N ARG A 2 20.73 -62.57 -29.46
CA ARG A 2 20.41 -61.20 -29.95
C ARG A 2 18.93 -60.75 -29.85
N SER A 3 18.53 -59.64 -29.24
CA SER A 3 19.24 -58.42 -28.82
C SER A 3 18.34 -57.66 -27.84
N PHE A 4 18.71 -57.64 -26.56
CA PHE A 4 18.23 -56.65 -25.58
C PHE A 4 19.20 -55.47 -25.65
N SER A 5 18.97 -54.51 -26.54
CA SER A 5 19.72 -53.24 -26.51
C SER A 5 19.09 -52.27 -27.50
N LEU A 6 18.31 -51.30 -27.00
CA LEU A 6 18.09 -49.96 -27.58
C LEU A 6 16.98 -49.22 -26.84
N PHE A 7 17.11 -49.02 -25.53
CA PHE A 7 16.34 -47.98 -24.82
C PHE A 7 17.13 -47.42 -23.62
N LEU A 8 18.45 -47.29 -23.79
CA LEU A 8 19.38 -46.79 -22.76
C LEU A 8 20.37 -45.77 -23.36
N VAL A 9 19.87 -44.87 -24.23
CA VAL A 9 20.62 -43.73 -24.78
C VAL A 9 19.76 -42.46 -24.76
N LEU A 10 19.18 -42.15 -23.60
CA LEU A 10 18.52 -40.85 -23.40
C LEU A 10 18.61 -40.39 -21.92
N CYS A 11 19.78 -40.65 -21.30
CA CYS A 11 20.10 -40.23 -19.93
C CYS A 11 21.41 -39.42 -19.81
N ILE A 12 21.84 -38.71 -20.85
CA ILE A 12 23.00 -37.79 -20.75
C ILE A 12 22.68 -36.46 -21.43
N TRP A 13 21.80 -35.67 -20.83
CA TRP A 13 21.79 -34.21 -20.96
C TRP A 13 21.51 -33.62 -19.58
N VAL A 14 22.42 -33.94 -18.67
CA VAL A 14 22.54 -33.31 -17.35
C VAL A 14 23.91 -32.64 -17.35
N ILE A 15 23.87 -31.31 -17.42
CA ILE A 15 24.78 -30.37 -16.72
C ILE A 15 26.22 -30.30 -17.23
N GLY A 16 26.60 -29.10 -17.70
CA GLY A 16 27.93 -28.56 -17.43
C GLY A 16 28.43 -27.53 -18.43
N VAL A 17 28.79 -26.35 -17.90
CA VAL A 17 29.73 -25.35 -18.45
C VAL A 17 29.07 -24.35 -19.43
N ILE A 18 28.57 -23.18 -19.00
CA ILE A 18 29.29 -21.96 -18.55
C ILE A 18 30.54 -21.64 -19.39
N ALA A 19 30.42 -20.76 -20.40
CA ALA A 19 31.19 -19.50 -20.46
C ALA A 19 31.14 -18.84 -21.85
N ALA A 20 30.99 -17.51 -21.80
CA ALA A 20 31.44 -16.49 -22.75
C ALA A 20 30.67 -16.33 -24.08
N GLY A 21 29.91 -15.23 -24.13
CA GLY A 21 29.28 -14.70 -25.33
C GLY A 21 28.39 -13.49 -25.03
N ASP A 22 29.00 -12.48 -24.42
CA ASP A 22 28.49 -11.13 -24.23
C ASP A 22 27.86 -10.57 -25.54
N GLU A 23 26.60 -10.14 -25.47
CA GLU A 23 26.16 -8.75 -25.73
C GLU A 23 24.68 -8.65 -26.19
N ALA A 24 23.98 -7.72 -25.54
CA ALA A 24 22.71 -7.10 -25.95
C ALA A 24 21.40 -7.93 -25.84
N SER A 25 21.15 -8.55 -24.68
CA SER A 25 19.76 -8.56 -24.18
C SER A 25 19.53 -7.26 -23.42
N SER A 26 18.94 -6.29 -24.12
CA SER A 26 18.43 -5.05 -23.58
C SER A 26 17.40 -5.38 -22.49
N SER A 27 17.90 -5.56 -21.27
CA SER A 27 17.13 -5.44 -20.04
C SER A 27 16.74 -3.98 -19.94
N ALA A 28 15.71 -3.61 -20.70
CA ALA A 28 14.93 -2.43 -20.38
C ALA A 28 14.30 -2.72 -19.02
N ALA A 29 15.03 -2.35 -17.95
CA ALA A 29 14.42 -2.06 -16.68
C ALA A 29 13.15 -1.24 -16.99
N PRO A 30 11.97 -1.61 -16.46
CA PRO A 30 10.75 -0.88 -16.75
C PRO A 30 11.07 0.59 -16.50
N ALA A 31 10.91 1.41 -17.55
CA ALA A 31 11.26 2.83 -17.54
C ALA A 31 10.84 3.39 -16.19
N GLY A 32 11.81 3.82 -15.38
CA GLY A 32 11.57 4.17 -13.99
C GLY A 32 10.37 5.10 -13.92
N ARG A 33 9.25 4.61 -13.36
CA ARG A 33 8.05 5.43 -13.24
C ARG A 33 8.46 6.67 -12.46
N ASN A 34 8.22 7.84 -13.02
CA ASN A 34 8.52 9.07 -12.34
C ASN A 34 7.51 9.22 -11.20
N LEU A 35 7.92 8.87 -9.99
CA LEU A 35 7.10 8.91 -8.77
C LEU A 35 7.10 10.31 -8.12
N ASP A 36 7.57 11.34 -8.82
CA ASP A 36 7.41 12.74 -8.43
C ASP A 36 6.03 13.32 -8.76
N PHE A 37 5.08 12.47 -9.17
CA PHE A 37 3.74 12.92 -9.48
C PHE A 37 2.93 13.35 -8.24
N PHE A 38 3.39 13.09 -7.01
CA PHE A 38 2.73 13.53 -5.79
C PHE A 38 3.67 14.17 -4.75
N THR A 39 3.09 15.01 -3.90
CA THR A 39 3.75 15.67 -2.77
C THR A 39 3.11 15.26 -1.45
N LEU A 40 3.94 14.96 -0.45
CA LEU A 40 3.48 14.79 0.94
C LEU A 40 3.71 16.08 1.74
N LYS A 41 2.66 16.61 2.35
CA LYS A 41 2.72 17.79 3.24
C LYS A 41 2.35 17.39 4.66
N ILE A 42 2.90 18.09 5.65
CA ILE A 42 2.44 17.96 7.04
C ILE A 42 1.24 18.92 7.23
N ALA A 43 0.18 18.45 7.88
CA ALA A 43 -0.97 19.26 8.23
C ALA A 43 -0.54 20.48 9.07
N ARG A 44 -1.01 21.67 8.70
CA ARG A 44 -0.76 22.90 9.49
C ARG A 44 -1.36 22.81 10.89
N ARG A 45 -2.47 22.10 11.03
CA ARG A 45 -3.13 21.74 12.28
C ARG A 45 -3.38 20.23 12.25
N PRO A 46 -2.46 19.42 12.78
CA PRO A 46 -2.62 17.98 12.82
C PRO A 46 -3.85 17.59 13.65
N GLU A 47 -4.77 16.85 13.03
CA GLU A 47 -6.01 16.40 13.66
C GLU A 47 -6.13 14.89 13.52
N ILE A 48 -6.12 14.18 14.65
CA ILE A 48 -6.12 12.71 14.71
C ILE A 48 -7.53 12.16 15.02
N ASP A 49 -8.36 12.93 15.73
CA ASP A 49 -9.68 12.47 16.19
C ASP A 49 -10.64 12.02 15.07
N PRO A 50 -10.70 12.69 13.90
CA PRO A 50 -11.50 12.21 12.77
C PRO A 50 -11.06 10.82 12.30
N PHE A 51 -9.75 10.55 12.29
CA PHE A 51 -9.21 9.24 11.93
C PHE A 51 -9.59 8.18 12.96
N LEU A 52 -9.45 8.47 14.26
CA LEU A 52 -9.82 7.54 15.33
C LEU A 52 -11.30 7.17 15.27
N LYS A 53 -12.18 8.14 14.98
CA LYS A 53 -13.62 7.88 14.78
C LYS A 53 -13.84 6.91 13.61
N LYS A 54 -13.12 7.08 12.50
CA LYS A 54 -13.23 6.20 11.32
C LYS A 54 -12.63 4.81 11.55
N PHE A 55 -11.55 4.69 12.32
CA PHE A 55 -11.03 3.39 12.78
C PHE A 55 -12.06 2.64 13.63
N LYS A 56 -12.70 3.33 14.58
CA LYS A 56 -13.76 2.73 15.41
C LYS A 56 -14.94 2.26 14.56
N HIS A 57 -15.38 3.07 13.61
CA HIS A 57 -16.45 2.69 12.70
C HIS A 57 -16.08 1.47 11.84
N LEU A 58 -14.84 1.40 11.33
CA LEU A 58 -14.34 0.25 10.58
C LEU A 58 -14.35 -1.04 11.43
N GLN A 59 -13.92 -0.95 12.69
CA GLN A 59 -13.96 -2.06 13.65
C GLN A 59 -15.39 -2.56 13.92
N GLU A 60 -16.34 -1.64 14.00
CA GLU A 60 -17.77 -1.96 14.22
C GLU A 60 -18.41 -2.61 12.98
N LYS A 61 -18.03 -2.16 11.78
CA LYS A 61 -18.56 -2.67 10.51
C LYS A 61 -17.96 -4.03 10.13
N ASP A 62 -16.67 -4.21 10.36
CA ASP A 62 -15.94 -5.41 9.95
C ASP A 62 -15.06 -5.96 11.08
N SER A 63 -15.52 -7.08 11.65
CA SER A 63 -14.83 -7.82 12.69
C SER A 63 -13.43 -8.32 12.29
N GLN A 64 -13.07 -8.27 11.00
CA GLN A 64 -11.75 -8.61 10.50
C GLN A 64 -10.70 -7.52 10.77
N PHE A 65 -11.13 -6.27 10.97
CA PHE A 65 -10.27 -5.13 11.24
C PHE A 65 -10.24 -4.82 12.73
N GLN A 66 -9.71 -5.73 13.55
CA GLN A 66 -9.54 -5.46 14.98
C GLN A 66 -8.20 -4.78 15.25
N PHE A 67 -8.24 -3.59 15.83
CA PHE A 67 -7.06 -2.90 16.37
C PHE A 67 -7.26 -2.77 17.89
N PRO A 68 -6.92 -3.80 18.68
CA PRO A 68 -7.31 -3.92 20.09
C PRO A 68 -6.88 -2.72 20.95
N HIS A 69 -5.71 -2.14 20.64
CA HIS A 69 -5.23 -0.95 21.33
C HIS A 69 -4.72 0.05 20.31
N ILE A 70 -5.44 1.15 20.12
CA ILE A 70 -4.99 2.29 19.32
C ILE A 70 -4.50 3.39 20.25
N ARG A 71 -3.26 3.85 20.05
CA ARG A 71 -2.67 4.95 20.83
C ARG A 71 -2.13 6.01 19.89
N ARG A 72 -2.23 7.28 20.29
CA ARG A 72 -1.53 8.36 19.59
C ARG A 72 -0.03 8.18 19.81
N ALA A 73 0.75 8.18 18.73
CA ALA A 73 2.19 8.08 18.84
C ALA A 73 2.78 9.48 19.08
N THR A 74 3.46 9.66 20.22
CA THR A 74 4.01 10.96 20.66
C THR A 74 5.46 11.18 20.23
N SER A 75 6.20 10.12 19.92
CA SER A 75 7.56 10.18 19.35
C SER A 75 7.51 9.84 17.87
N SER A 76 8.00 10.77 17.05
CA SER A 76 8.11 10.67 15.59
C SER A 76 8.73 9.34 15.17
N THR A 77 8.01 8.53 14.40
CA THR A 77 8.63 7.36 13.78
C THR A 77 9.43 7.79 12.56
N TRP A 78 8.85 8.63 11.68
CA TRP A 78 9.51 9.18 10.48
C TRP A 78 9.24 10.69 10.26
N THR A 79 10.22 11.38 9.69
CA THR A 79 10.07 12.70 9.10
C THR A 79 9.17 12.65 7.86
N SER A 80 8.63 13.80 7.44
CA SER A 80 7.85 13.88 6.18
C SER A 80 8.67 13.43 4.97
N THR A 81 9.97 13.73 4.95
CA THR A 81 10.88 13.30 3.88
C THR A 81 11.03 11.78 3.85
N GLU A 82 11.28 11.16 5.00
CA GLU A 82 11.42 9.69 5.10
C GLU A 82 10.13 8.98 4.70
N LEU A 83 8.98 9.46 5.18
CA LEU A 83 7.68 8.91 4.81
C LEU A 83 7.42 9.09 3.31
N SER A 84 7.65 10.29 2.75
CA SER A 84 7.50 10.55 1.32
C SER A 84 8.37 9.61 0.48
N ASN A 85 9.66 9.48 0.84
CA ASN A 85 10.59 8.59 0.15
C ASN A 85 10.13 7.14 0.24
N ASN A 86 9.67 6.69 1.40
CA ASN A 86 9.17 5.33 1.55
C ASN A 86 7.90 5.07 0.74
N LEU A 87 6.97 6.03 0.68
CA LEU A 87 5.77 5.93 -0.14
C LEU A 87 6.13 5.83 -1.63
N LYS A 88 7.16 6.57 -2.06
CA LYS A 88 7.70 6.52 -3.43
C LYS A 88 8.51 5.24 -3.71
N GLN A 89 9.19 4.63 -2.75
CA GLN A 89 10.05 3.46 -3.05
C GLN A 89 9.27 2.23 -3.53
N ASN A 90 8.04 2.05 -3.04
CA ASN A 90 7.20 0.90 -3.38
C ASN A 90 5.79 1.38 -3.79
N PRO A 91 5.62 1.89 -5.02
CA PRO A 91 4.34 2.44 -5.47
C PRO A 91 3.28 1.35 -5.65
N ASN A 92 3.69 0.13 -6.00
CA ASN A 92 2.80 -1.01 -6.24
C ASN A 92 2.39 -1.74 -4.95
N ASP A 93 2.93 -1.36 -3.79
CA ASP A 93 2.53 -1.96 -2.52
C ASP A 93 1.12 -1.51 -2.16
N ARG A 94 0.22 -2.47 -2.00
CA ARG A 94 -1.12 -2.23 -1.42
C ARG A 94 -0.99 -2.04 0.08
N ARG A 95 -1.06 -0.79 0.51
CA ARG A 95 -0.83 -0.42 1.91
C ARG A 95 -1.63 0.78 2.39
N PHE A 96 -2.35 1.47 1.50
CA PHE A 96 -3.23 2.56 1.85
C PHE A 96 -4.60 2.00 2.24
N LEU A 97 -4.83 1.85 3.53
CA LEU A 97 -6.13 1.45 4.07
C LEU A 97 -7.09 2.63 4.06
N PHE A 98 -8.20 2.51 3.36
CA PHE A 98 -9.28 3.48 3.35
C PHE A 98 -10.11 3.38 4.62
N LEU A 99 -10.15 4.46 5.38
CA LEU A 99 -10.95 4.55 6.61
C LEU A 99 -12.33 5.13 6.34
N GLY A 100 -12.48 5.91 5.26
CA GLY A 100 -13.75 6.50 4.84
C GLY A 100 -13.60 7.91 4.28
N LYS A 101 -14.75 8.52 3.98
CA LYS A 101 -14.89 9.90 3.51
C LYS A 101 -15.64 10.75 4.53
N GLU A 102 -15.63 12.06 4.36
CA GLU A 102 -16.59 12.95 5.03
C GLU A 102 -17.76 13.23 4.07
N PRO A 103 -19.03 13.15 4.51
CA PRO A 103 -20.16 13.46 3.64
C PRO A 103 -20.08 14.91 3.12
N GLY A 104 -20.27 15.08 1.81
CA GLY A 104 -20.23 16.41 1.18
C GLY A 104 -18.83 17.01 1.02
N ILE A 105 -17.78 16.32 1.46
CA ILE A 105 -16.40 16.72 1.23
C ILE A 105 -15.68 15.63 0.42
N PRO A 106 -15.16 15.95 -0.78
CA PRO A 106 -14.47 15.00 -1.64
C PRO A 106 -13.05 14.70 -1.15
N GLU A 107 -13.00 14.01 -0.01
CA GLU A 107 -11.84 13.77 0.82
C GLU A 107 -11.76 12.31 1.25
N MET A 108 -10.55 11.76 1.22
CA MET A 108 -10.25 10.38 1.61
C MET A 108 -9.39 10.35 2.86
N TYR A 109 -9.88 9.64 3.88
CA TYR A 109 -9.12 9.38 5.10
C TYR A 109 -8.45 8.02 4.98
N LEU A 110 -7.13 8.01 5.12
CA LEU A 110 -6.29 6.86 4.88
C LEU A 110 -5.39 6.59 6.08
N ALA A 111 -5.08 5.32 6.29
CA ALA A 111 -3.98 4.89 7.15
C ALA A 111 -2.98 4.08 6.33
N VAL A 112 -1.69 4.38 6.48
CA VAL A 112 -0.62 3.63 5.83
C VAL A 112 0.39 3.15 6.88
N PRO A 113 0.75 1.86 6.90
CA PRO A 113 1.73 1.37 7.85
C PRO A 113 3.10 1.96 7.53
N VAL A 114 3.74 2.54 8.54
CA VAL A 114 5.10 3.10 8.43
C VAL A 114 6.11 1.98 8.18
N HIS A 115 5.91 0.84 8.83
CA HIS A 115 6.76 -0.33 8.69
C HIS A 115 5.95 -1.55 8.28
N SER A 116 6.58 -2.44 7.53
CA SER A 116 5.98 -3.71 7.10
C SER A 116 5.99 -4.80 8.19
N LYS A 117 6.61 -4.51 9.35
CA LYS A 117 6.77 -5.42 10.49
C LYS A 117 6.49 -4.69 11.80
N ALA A 118 6.03 -5.45 12.80
CA ALA A 118 5.82 -4.94 14.14
C ALA A 118 7.14 -4.64 14.86
N ILE A 119 7.18 -3.52 15.57
CA ILE A 119 8.26 -3.11 16.46
C ILE A 119 7.71 -3.23 17.87
N ASN A 120 8.28 -4.13 18.69
CA ASN A 120 7.80 -4.41 20.04
C ASN A 120 6.31 -4.80 20.10
N GLY A 121 5.82 -5.51 19.07
CA GLY A 121 4.41 -5.93 18.98
C GLY A 121 3.45 -4.83 18.49
N GLU A 122 3.96 -3.67 18.10
CA GLU A 122 3.15 -2.56 17.59
C GLU A 122 3.43 -2.24 16.13
N ILE A 123 2.39 -1.83 15.41
CA ILE A 123 2.49 -1.19 14.10
C ILE A 123 2.20 0.29 14.23
N PHE A 124 3.09 1.09 13.65
CA PHE A 124 2.86 2.52 13.48
C PHE A 124 2.15 2.77 12.16
N TRP A 125 1.09 3.55 12.21
CA TRP A 125 0.33 3.98 11.05
C TRP A 125 0.47 5.49 10.90
N SER A 126 0.81 5.92 9.70
CA SER A 126 0.69 7.30 9.28
C SER A 126 -0.75 7.57 8.87
N LEU A 127 -1.31 8.64 9.42
CA LEU A 127 -2.65 9.12 9.11
C LEU A 127 -2.55 10.14 7.99
N ILE A 128 -3.16 9.80 6.84
CA ILE A 128 -3.05 10.60 5.62
C ILE A 128 -4.44 10.98 5.16
N HIS A 129 -4.56 12.24 4.81
CA HIS A 129 -5.71 12.81 4.19
C HIS A 129 -5.38 13.13 2.73
N ALA A 130 -6.23 12.74 1.79
CA ALA A 130 -6.10 13.09 0.38
C ALA A 130 -7.36 13.82 -0.10
N HIS A 131 -7.17 14.96 -0.77
CA HIS A 131 -8.25 15.85 -1.17
C HIS A 131 -8.26 16.01 -2.69
N ASN A 132 -9.44 15.89 -3.32
CA ASN A 132 -9.59 16.07 -4.77
C ASN A 132 -9.15 17.46 -5.30
N HIS A 133 -9.29 18.56 -4.54
CA HIS A 133 -8.89 19.91 -4.98
C HIS A 133 -7.37 20.09 -5.04
N GLN A 134 -6.62 19.19 -4.40
CA GLN A 134 -5.17 19.10 -4.52
C GLN A 134 -4.83 17.66 -4.89
N PRO A 135 -5.20 17.22 -6.11
CA PRO A 135 -5.31 15.81 -6.44
C PRO A 135 -3.96 15.09 -6.39
N ASN A 136 -2.83 15.81 -6.37
CA ASN A 136 -1.48 15.26 -6.26
C ASN A 136 -0.85 15.50 -4.87
N THR A 137 -1.62 15.92 -3.86
CA THR A 137 -1.12 16.22 -2.51
C THR A 137 -1.72 15.27 -1.49
N LEU A 138 -0.84 14.60 -0.75
CA LEU A 138 -1.18 13.87 0.46
C LEU A 138 -0.84 14.74 1.67
N VAL A 139 -1.76 14.82 2.63
CA VAL A 139 -1.59 15.61 3.86
C VAL A 139 -1.48 14.65 5.04
N HIS A 140 -0.36 14.68 5.74
CA HIS A 140 -0.09 13.85 6.92
C HIS A 140 -0.58 14.55 8.20
N HIS A 141 -1.39 13.85 9.00
CA HIS A 141 -2.01 14.36 10.22
C HIS A 141 -1.39 13.82 11.52
N GLY A 142 -0.39 12.94 11.42
CA GLY A 142 0.28 12.35 12.56
C GLY A 142 0.27 10.84 12.53
N TYR A 143 0.66 10.25 13.65
CA TYR A 143 0.87 8.82 13.77
C TYR A 143 0.03 8.22 14.90
N ILE A 144 -0.39 6.98 14.70
CA ILE A 144 -0.93 6.13 15.76
C ILE A 144 -0.11 4.85 15.84
N SER A 145 -0.02 4.25 17.02
CA SER A 145 0.45 2.88 17.19
C SER A 145 -0.74 1.96 17.48
N THR A 146 -0.68 0.75 16.95
CA THR A 146 -1.69 -0.29 17.17
C THR A 146 -1.04 -1.61 17.55
N THR A 147 -1.59 -2.30 18.53
CA THR A 147 -1.30 -3.74 18.74
C THR A 147 -2.09 -4.59 17.75
N GLY A 148 -1.58 -5.78 17.38
CA GLY A 148 -2.23 -6.69 16.44
C GLY A 148 -2.28 -6.20 14.98
N GLY A 149 -1.62 -5.07 14.66
CA GLY A 149 -1.61 -4.51 13.32
C GLY A 149 -0.85 -5.37 12.30
N ASP A 150 0.01 -6.29 12.74
CA ASP A 150 0.72 -7.26 11.91
C ASP A 150 -0.25 -8.22 11.19
N LEU A 151 -1.33 -8.63 11.87
CA LEU A 151 -2.42 -9.41 11.27
C LEU A 151 -3.18 -8.62 10.21
N ILE A 152 -3.19 -7.30 10.32
CA ILE A 152 -3.85 -6.42 9.35
C ILE A 152 -2.91 -6.18 8.16
N ILE A 153 -1.62 -5.96 8.38
CA ILE A 153 -0.64 -5.78 7.30
C ILE A 153 -0.61 -6.98 6.36
N SER A 154 -0.67 -8.22 6.88
CA SER A 154 -0.70 -9.41 6.03
C SER A 154 -1.94 -9.43 5.13
N LYS A 155 -3.10 -8.99 5.63
CA LYS A 155 -4.33 -8.82 4.85
C LYS A 155 -4.20 -7.73 3.82
N LEU A 156 -3.63 -6.57 4.17
CA LEU A 156 -3.44 -5.45 3.23
C LEU A 156 -2.63 -5.90 2.00
N LYS A 157 -1.56 -6.66 2.21
CA LYS A 157 -0.73 -7.19 1.12
C LYS A 157 -1.46 -8.16 0.19
N GLY A 158 -2.46 -8.87 0.70
CA GLY A 158 -3.29 -9.81 -0.07
C GLY A 158 -4.57 -9.21 -0.65
N ALA A 159 -4.87 -7.95 -0.33
CA ALA A 159 -6.10 -7.28 -0.78
C ALA A 159 -6.11 -7.09 -2.30
N LYS A 160 -7.30 -7.10 -2.89
CA LYS A 160 -7.53 -6.81 -4.32
C LYS A 160 -8.22 -5.47 -4.47
N TYR A 161 -7.96 -4.78 -5.58
CA TYR A 161 -8.66 -3.53 -5.90
C TYR A 161 -10.15 -3.81 -6.17
N PRO A 162 -11.08 -3.01 -5.62
CA PRO A 162 -12.50 -3.17 -5.85
C PRO A 162 -12.91 -2.63 -7.25
N GLU A 163 -12.62 -3.38 -8.31
CA GLU A 163 -12.86 -2.96 -9.71
C GLU A 163 -14.34 -2.70 -10.08
N THR A 164 -15.29 -3.25 -9.33
CA THR A 164 -16.72 -3.33 -9.75
C THR A 164 -17.71 -2.78 -8.74
N ARG A 165 -17.24 -2.20 -7.63
CA ARG A 165 -18.12 -1.69 -6.57
C ARG A 165 -17.66 -0.33 -6.06
N ALA A 166 -18.58 0.38 -5.41
CA ALA A 166 -18.25 1.59 -4.68
C ALA A 166 -17.16 1.32 -3.64
N ILE A 167 -16.29 2.31 -3.44
CA ILE A 167 -15.26 2.27 -2.42
C ILE A 167 -15.92 2.28 -1.04
N GLU A 168 -15.50 1.37 -0.19
CA GLU A 168 -15.95 1.25 1.18
C GLU A 168 -14.78 1.26 2.17
N SER A 169 -15.03 1.76 3.39
CA SER A 169 -14.07 1.64 4.49
C SER A 169 -13.59 0.20 4.64
N GLY A 170 -12.26 0.00 4.69
CA GLY A 170 -11.61 -1.30 4.63
C GLY A 170 -10.88 -1.56 3.31
N ASP A 171 -11.22 -0.84 2.25
CA ASP A 171 -10.56 -1.00 0.95
C ASP A 171 -9.09 -0.58 0.99
N VAL A 172 -8.28 -1.22 0.14
CA VAL A 172 -6.82 -1.09 0.17
C VAL A 172 -6.29 -0.75 -1.20
N PHE A 173 -5.55 0.35 -1.27
CA PHE A 173 -5.01 0.88 -2.51
C PHE A 173 -3.49 0.76 -2.58
N THR A 174 -2.99 0.65 -3.81
CA THR A 174 -1.67 1.16 -4.17
C THR A 174 -1.70 2.68 -4.20
N ILE A 175 -0.52 3.33 -4.29
CA ILE A 175 -0.51 4.79 -4.39
C ILE A 175 -1.13 5.26 -5.71
N GLU A 176 -0.93 4.53 -6.81
CA GLU A 176 -1.47 4.90 -8.12
C GLU A 176 -3.00 4.80 -8.13
N GLU A 177 -3.55 3.70 -7.63
CA GLU A 177 -5.00 3.50 -7.52
C GLU A 177 -5.66 4.57 -6.65
N LEU A 178 -5.02 4.97 -5.54
CA LEU A 178 -5.51 6.06 -4.73
C LEU A 178 -5.67 7.35 -5.55
N PHE A 179 -4.69 7.67 -6.40
CA PHE A 179 -4.73 8.88 -7.21
C PHE A 179 -5.68 8.78 -8.40
N ASP A 180 -5.87 7.59 -8.96
CA ASP A 180 -6.91 7.35 -9.96
C ASP A 180 -8.31 7.57 -9.36
N GLU A 181 -8.54 7.09 -8.13
CA GLU A 181 -9.80 7.31 -7.41
C GLU A 181 -10.05 8.79 -7.11
N LEU A 182 -9.03 9.53 -6.68
CA LEU A 182 -9.15 10.98 -6.44
C LEU A 182 -9.54 11.74 -7.71
N ARG A 183 -9.02 11.33 -8.88
CA ARG A 183 -9.40 11.92 -10.17
C ARG A 183 -10.84 11.57 -10.55
N MET A 184 -11.30 10.34 -10.27
CA MET A 184 -12.69 9.96 -10.50
C MET A 184 -13.67 10.74 -9.62
N MET A 185 -13.28 11.05 -8.37
CA MET A 185 -14.03 11.95 -7.49
C MET A 185 -14.10 13.38 -8.03
N GLU A 186 -13.01 13.92 -8.57
CA GLU A 186 -12.98 15.23 -9.21
C GLU A 186 -13.91 15.30 -10.44
N ALA A 187 -13.92 14.25 -11.25
CA ALA A 187 -14.75 14.17 -12.46
C ALA A 187 -16.26 14.02 -12.18
N GLY A 188 -16.68 13.91 -10.91
CA GLY A 188 -18.06 13.65 -10.53
C GLY A 188 -18.56 12.26 -10.96
N LEU A 189 -17.64 11.38 -11.36
CA LEU A 189 -17.90 10.01 -11.81
C LEU A 189 -17.89 9.01 -10.65
N TRP A 190 -17.78 9.52 -9.42
CA TRP A 190 -17.76 8.69 -8.24
C TRP A 190 -19.18 8.36 -7.79
N HIS A 191 -19.55 7.08 -7.89
CA HIS A 191 -20.86 6.59 -7.50
C HIS A 191 -20.89 6.25 -6.00
N PRO A 192 -21.91 6.73 -5.25
CA PRO A 192 -22.08 6.45 -3.83
C PRO A 192 -22.42 4.98 -3.55
#